data_AF-G7JTM4-F1
#
_entry.id   AF-G7JTM4-F1
#
_cell.length_a   1.000
_cell.length_b   1.000
_cell.length_c   1.000
_cell.angle_alpha   90.00
_cell.angle_beta   90.00
_cell.angle_gamma   90.00
#
_symmetry.space_group_name_H-M   'P 1'
#
loop_
_entity.id
_entity.type
_entity.pdbx_description
1 polymer ?
#
loop_
_entity_poly.entity_id
_entity_poly.type
_entity_poly.pdbx_seq_one_letter_code
_entity_poly.pdbx_strand_id
1 'polypeptide(L)'
;MHFGHIEPCLRPCHLPVKLEHKTYWAIKILNFDQTLVGRKRLLKLNELEEMRLQAFENAHKGLRGPFKVKSVSHHRVVEVMTPDGERVLKVNGQRLKPCYSVDLPKERMGLVLTDL
;
A
#
# COMPACT_ATOMS: atom_id res chain seq x y z
N MET A 1 -59.66 -32.45 -45.90
CA MET A 1 -58.45 -31.81 -45.34
C MET A 1 -57.99 -32.66 -44.16
N HIS A 2 -56.86 -33.37 -44.27
CA HIS A 2 -56.28 -34.12 -43.15
C HIS A 2 -55.27 -33.21 -42.45
N PHE A 3 -55.58 -32.79 -41.24
CA PHE A 3 -54.59 -32.17 -40.36
C PHE A 3 -53.77 -33.30 -39.73
N GLY A 4 -52.59 -33.55 -40.30
CA GLY A 4 -51.61 -34.47 -39.72
C GLY A 4 -51.08 -33.89 -38.41
N HIS A 5 -51.38 -34.55 -37.30
CA HIS A 5 -50.74 -34.28 -36.02
C HIS A 5 -49.32 -34.87 -36.08
N ILE A 6 -48.32 -34.00 -36.25
CA ILE A 6 -46.91 -34.38 -36.08
C ILE A 6 -46.59 -34.17 -34.59
N GLU A 7 -46.70 -35.23 -33.80
CA GLU A 7 -46.05 -35.21 -32.48
C GLU A 7 -44.54 -35.32 -32.69
N PRO A 8 -43.73 -34.37 -32.19
CA PRO A 8 -42.30 -34.56 -32.15
C PRO A 8 -42.03 -35.66 -31.13
N CYS A 9 -41.67 -36.86 -31.61
CA CYS A 9 -41.21 -37.95 -30.76
C CYS A 9 -39.91 -37.51 -30.05
N LEU A 10 -40.05 -36.84 -28.91
CA LEU A 10 -38.94 -36.49 -28.04
C LEU A 10 -38.42 -37.75 -27.37
N ARG A 11 -37.32 -38.23 -27.94
CA ARG A 11 -36.37 -39.21 -27.38
C ARG A 11 -35.93 -38.82 -25.94
N PRO A 12 -35.40 -39.78 -25.17
CA PRO A 12 -35.66 -39.96 -23.73
C PRO A 12 -35.30 -38.77 -22.84
N CYS A 13 -36.07 -38.62 -21.77
CA CYS A 13 -35.99 -37.68 -20.65
C CYS A 13 -34.61 -37.56 -19.94
N HIS A 14 -33.59 -38.28 -20.40
CA HIS A 14 -32.20 -38.18 -19.95
C HIS A 14 -31.37 -37.15 -20.74
N LEU A 15 -31.80 -36.75 -21.94
CA LEU A 15 -31.08 -35.77 -22.75
C LEU A 15 -31.07 -34.36 -22.14
N PRO A 16 -32.18 -33.83 -21.59
CA PRO A 16 -32.22 -32.50 -20.98
C PRO A 16 -31.30 -32.39 -19.75
N VAL A 17 -31.39 -33.36 -18.84
CA VAL A 17 -30.55 -33.43 -17.61
C VAL A 17 -29.06 -33.50 -17.96
N LYS A 18 -28.70 -34.24 -19.02
CA LYS A 18 -27.30 -34.36 -19.45
C LYS A 18 -26.77 -33.05 -20.04
N LEU A 19 -27.62 -32.25 -20.68
CA LEU A 19 -27.26 -30.92 -21.18
C LEU A 19 -27.11 -29.92 -20.02
N GLU A 20 -28.06 -29.88 -19.09
CA GLU A 20 -28.01 -29.02 -17.90
C GLU A 20 -26.77 -29.28 -17.04
N HIS A 21 -26.44 -30.56 -16.82
CA HIS A 21 -25.24 -30.95 -16.10
C HIS A 21 -23.95 -30.48 -16.82
N LYS A 22 -23.89 -30.62 -18.15
CA LYS A 22 -22.75 -30.13 -18.94
C LYS A 22 -22.62 -28.60 -18.86
N THR A 23 -23.73 -27.87 -18.94
CA THR A 23 -23.72 -26.41 -18.80
C THR A 23 -23.31 -25.98 -17.39
N TYR A 24 -23.78 -26.67 -16.36
CA TYR A 24 -23.37 -26.42 -14.97
C TYR A 24 -21.86 -26.58 -14.79
N TRP A 25 -21.28 -27.66 -15.30
CA TRP A 25 -19.83 -27.88 -15.20
C TRP A 25 -19.01 -26.87 -16.00
N ALA A 26 -19.45 -26.49 -17.20
CA ALA A 26 -18.79 -25.45 -17.97
C ALA A 26 -18.77 -24.11 -17.22
N ILE A 27 -19.92 -23.69 -16.68
CA ILE A 27 -20.03 -22.47 -15.87
C ILE A 27 -19.14 -22.55 -14.62
N LYS A 28 -19.13 -23.69 -13.93
CA LYS A 28 -18.32 -23.91 -12.73
C LYS A 28 -16.82 -23.82 -13.01
N ILE A 29 -16.36 -24.38 -14.14
CA ILE A 29 -14.96 -24.32 -14.56
C ILE A 29 -14.56 -22.87 -14.89
N LEU A 30 -15.39 -22.16 -15.67
CA LEU A 30 -15.15 -20.75 -16.01
C LEU A 30 -15.07 -19.85 -14.76
N ASN A 31 -15.90 -20.10 -13.74
CA ASN A 31 -15.88 -19.37 -12.48
C ASN A 31 -14.69 -19.72 -11.57
N PHE A 32 -14.15 -20.95 -11.68
CA PHE A 32 -12.99 -21.39 -10.92
C PHE A 32 -11.73 -20.63 -11.35
N ASP A 33 -11.55 -20.45 -12.66
CA ASP A 33 -10.45 -19.68 -13.22
C ASP A 33 -10.48 -18.22 -12.76
N GLN A 34 -11.66 -17.60 -12.69
CA GLN A 34 -11.79 -16.24 -12.18
C GLN A 34 -11.36 -16.10 -10.71
N THR A 35 -11.64 -17.11 -9.89
CA THR A 35 -11.23 -17.12 -8.47
C THR A 35 -9.72 -17.30 -8.34
N LEU A 36 -9.11 -18.20 -9.11
CA LEU A 36 -7.66 -18.41 -9.12
C LEU A 36 -6.91 -17.19 -9.67
N VAL A 37 -7.39 -16.61 -10.77
CA VAL A 37 -6.86 -15.37 -11.34
C VAL A 37 -7.01 -14.22 -10.35
N GLY A 38 -8.15 -14.14 -9.65
CA GLY A 38 -8.40 -13.15 -8.59
C GLY A 38 -7.40 -13.28 -7.44
N ARG A 39 -7.18 -14.51 -6.92
CA ARG A 39 -6.19 -14.79 -5.88
C ARG A 39 -4.76 -14.46 -6.34
N LYS A 40 -4.39 -14.83 -7.57
CA LYS A 40 -3.08 -14.53 -8.15
C LYS A 40 -2.85 -13.02 -8.26
N ARG A 41 -3.86 -12.27 -8.71
CA ARG A 41 -3.81 -10.80 -8.77
C ARG A 41 -3.67 -10.19 -7.37
N LEU A 42 -4.43 -10.68 -6.39
CA LEU A 42 -4.36 -10.21 -5.02
C LEU A 42 -2.98 -10.45 -4.41
N LEU A 43 -2.42 -11.65 -4.57
CA LEU A 43 -1.07 -11.96 -4.10
C LEU A 43 -0.04 -11.01 -4.72
N LYS A 44 -0.13 -10.75 -6.03
CA LYS A 44 0.77 -9.83 -6.72
C LYS A 44 0.65 -8.39 -6.20
N LEU A 45 -0.57 -7.95 -5.87
CA LEU A 45 -0.79 -6.63 -5.27
C LEU A 45 -0.19 -6.53 -3.88
N ASN A 46 -0.35 -7.57 -3.05
CA ASN A 46 0.24 -7.61 -1.71
C ASN A 46 1.78 -7.57 -1.76
N GLU A 47 2.41 -8.34 -2.67
CA GLU A 47 3.86 -8.27 -2.89
C GLU A 47 4.33 -6.86 -3.25
N LEU A 48 3.58 -6.16 -4.12
CA LEU A 48 3.89 -4.78 -4.51
C LEU A 48 3.75 -3.81 -3.35
N GLU A 49 2.74 -3.98 -2.51
CA GLU A 49 2.51 -3.15 -1.32
C GLU A 49 3.61 -3.34 -0.28
N GLU A 50 4.06 -4.57 -0.06
CA GLU A 50 5.18 -4.89 0.82
C GLU A 50 6.48 -4.25 0.32
N MET A 51 6.79 -4.37 -0.98
CA MET A 51 7.96 -3.71 -1.57
C MET A 51 7.89 -2.19 -1.43
N ARG A 52 6.71 -1.59 -1.61
CA ARG A 52 6.50 -0.16 -1.42
C ARG A 52 6.74 0.26 0.03
N LEU A 53 6.22 -0.50 0.99
CA LEU A 53 6.43 -0.24 2.41
C LEU A 53 7.91 -0.34 2.79
N GLN A 54 8.58 -1.40 2.34
CA GLN A 54 10.01 -1.60 2.58
C GLN A 54 10.86 -0.47 1.98
N ALA A 55 10.54 -0.02 0.76
CA ALA A 55 11.23 1.11 0.13
C ALA A 55 11.01 2.42 0.92
N PHE A 56 9.77 2.68 1.36
CA PHE A 56 9.45 3.85 2.19
C PHE A 56 10.19 3.81 3.53
N GLU A 57 10.16 2.68 4.23
CA GLU A 57 10.88 2.50 5.48
C GLU A 57 12.38 2.69 5.30
N ASN A 58 12.97 2.11 4.25
CA ASN A 58 14.38 2.27 3.95
C ASN A 58 14.77 3.73 3.68
N ALA A 59 13.95 4.46 2.91
CA ALA A 59 14.17 5.90 2.68
C ALA A 59 14.05 6.72 3.97
N HIS A 60 13.19 6.31 4.90
CA HIS A 60 12.94 7.02 6.16
C HIS A 60 13.79 6.53 7.34
N LYS A 61 14.58 5.46 7.19
CA LYS A 61 15.43 4.91 8.27
C LYS A 61 16.39 5.97 8.83
N GLY A 62 17.04 6.75 7.97
CA GLY A 62 17.92 7.86 8.38
C GLY A 62 17.19 9.12 8.86
N LEU A 63 15.85 9.13 8.78
CA LEU A 63 14.99 10.22 9.24
C LEU A 63 14.26 9.90 10.55
N ARG A 64 14.64 8.81 11.24
CA ARG A 64 14.12 8.48 12.57
C ARG A 64 15.14 8.85 13.65
N GLY A 65 14.70 9.66 14.62
CA GLY A 65 15.47 9.98 15.82
C GLY A 65 15.42 11.45 16.18
N PRO A 66 15.90 11.82 17.37
CA PRO A 66 16.16 13.21 17.70
C PRO A 66 17.30 13.72 16.81
N PHE A 67 17.10 14.87 16.18
CA PHE A 67 18.13 15.53 15.38
C PHE A 67 18.69 16.73 16.14
N LYS A 68 20.01 16.92 16.12
CA LYS A 68 20.64 18.13 16.68
C LYS A 68 20.55 19.26 15.65
N VAL A 69 19.94 20.38 16.03
CA VAL A 69 19.88 21.57 15.17
C VAL A 69 21.26 22.21 15.12
N LYS A 70 21.76 22.46 13.91
CA LYS A 70 23.02 23.16 13.66
C LYS A 70 22.79 24.66 13.43
N SER A 71 21.78 25.00 12.64
CA SER A 71 21.43 26.39 12.35
C SER A 71 19.96 26.53 11.92
N VAL A 72 19.39 27.71 12.14
CA VAL A 72 18.05 28.08 11.70
C VAL A 72 18.16 29.35 10.86
N SER A 73 17.66 29.29 9.63
CA SER A 73 17.59 30.46 8.75
C SER A 73 16.30 31.26 8.99
N HIS A 74 16.33 32.57 8.73
CA HIS A 74 15.14 33.44 8.78
C HIS A 74 13.98 32.91 7.93
N HIS A 75 14.27 32.24 6.82
CA HIS A 75 13.29 31.66 5.89
C HIS A 75 12.80 30.25 6.27
N ARG A 76 12.84 29.87 7.57
CA ARG A 76 12.33 28.60 8.11
C ARG A 76 13.01 27.33 7.58
N VAL A 77 14.18 27.46 6.96
CA VAL A 77 15.06 26.32 6.66
C VAL A 77 15.90 26.03 7.89
N VAL A 78 15.92 24.77 8.31
CA VAL A 78 16.70 24.30 9.46
C VAL A 78 17.74 23.30 8.97
N GLU A 79 18.99 23.53 9.33
CA GLU A 79 20.06 22.55 9.15
C GLU A 79 20.11 21.66 10.39
N VAL A 80 19.86 20.37 10.20
CA VAL A 80 19.87 19.38 11.27
C VAL A 80 20.94 18.33 11.00
N MET A 81 21.62 17.88 12.05
CA MET A 81 22.58 16.79 11.99
C MET A 81 21.85 15.47 12.21
N THR A 82 22.16 14.47 11.38
CA THR A 82 21.63 13.12 11.51
C THR A 82 22.04 12.47 12.84
N PRO A 83 21.28 11.52 13.39
CA PRO A 83 21.55 10.94 14.71
C PRO A 83 22.90 10.21 14.80
N ASP A 84 23.38 9.68 13.67
CA ASP A 84 24.70 9.08 13.48
C ASP A 84 25.84 10.12 13.44
N GLY A 85 25.53 11.42 13.34
CA GLY A 85 26.50 12.51 13.24
C GLY A 85 27.17 12.64 11.87
N GLU A 86 26.81 11.79 10.90
CA GLU A 86 27.52 11.68 9.62
C GLU A 86 27.13 12.76 8.62
N ARG A 87 25.87 13.21 8.65
CA ARG A 87 25.30 14.08 7.61
C ARG A 87 24.59 15.29 8.21
N VAL A 88 24.59 16.38 7.44
CA VAL A 88 23.75 17.55 7.71
C VAL A 88 22.66 17.62 6.65
N LEU A 89 21.40 17.69 7.10
CA LEU A 89 20.22 17.77 6.27
C LEU A 89 19.62 19.17 6.36
N LYS A 90 19.29 19.76 5.21
CA LYS A 90 18.46 20.96 5.12
C LYS A 90 17.00 20.55 5.03
N VAL A 91 16.22 20.90 6.04
CA VAL A 91 14.79 20.59 6.10
C VAL A 91 13.95 21.84 6.30
N ASN A 92 12.71 21.82 5.85
CA ASN A 92 11.74 22.84 6.26
C ASN A 92 11.41 22.64 7.74
N GLY A 93 11.51 23.71 8.54
CA GLY A 93 11.21 23.69 9.98
C GLY A 93 9.80 23.20 10.32
N GLN A 94 8.83 23.34 9.42
CA GLN A 94 7.48 22.78 9.59
C GLN A 94 7.45 21.25 9.60
N ARG A 95 8.50 20.59 9.10
CA ARG A 95 8.63 19.13 9.09
C ARG A 95 9.30 18.59 10.34
N LEU A 96 9.69 19.46 11.27
CA LEU A 96 10.31 19.10 12.54
C LEU A 96 9.27 19.18 13.66
N LYS A 97 9.30 18.19 14.56
CA LYS A 97 8.51 18.18 15.78
C LYS A 97 9.47 18.40 16.97
N PRO A 98 9.24 19.39 17.84
CA PRO A 98 10.06 19.57 19.04
C PRO A 98 10.07 18.29 19.89
N CYS A 99 11.27 17.83 20.27
CA CYS A 99 11.44 16.73 21.21
C CYS A 99 11.58 17.30 22.63
N TYR A 100 10.67 16.92 23.53
CA TYR A 100 10.72 17.28 24.95
C TYR A 100 11.16 16.06 25.77
N SER A 101 12.38 15.56 25.52
CA SER A 101 12.94 14.43 26.27
C SER A 101 13.66 14.97 27.52
N VAL A 102 13.33 14.45 28.70
CA VAL A 102 13.74 14.98 30.01
C VAL A 102 15.26 14.84 30.27
N ASP A 103 15.97 14.00 29.53
CA ASP A 103 17.37 13.61 29.83
C ASP A 103 18.38 13.84 28.66
N LEU A 104 18.29 14.97 27.95
CA LEU A 104 19.41 15.41 27.08
C LEU A 104 20.23 16.48 27.81
N PRO A 105 21.58 16.36 27.89
CA PRO A 105 22.41 17.43 28.43
C PRO A 105 22.15 18.70 27.61
N LYS A 106 21.58 19.71 28.27
CA LYS A 106 21.33 21.05 27.72
C LYS A 106 22.67 21.72 27.44
N GLU A 107 23.34 21.35 26.36
CA GLU A 107 24.39 22.20 25.79
C GLU A 107 23.72 23.42 25.16
N ARG A 108 23.58 24.45 26.00
CA ARG A 108 23.35 25.87 25.72
C ARG A 108 22.50 26.16 24.47
N MET A 109 21.19 26.21 24.67
CA MET A 109 20.36 27.19 23.95
C MET A 109 20.73 28.59 24.44
N GLY A 110 21.82 29.13 23.92
CA GLY A 110 22.08 30.56 23.95
C GLY A 110 21.53 31.20 22.69
N LEU A 111 20.20 31.31 22.59
CA LEU A 111 19.61 32.30 21.68
C LEU A 111 19.66 33.62 22.45
N VAL A 112 20.75 34.38 22.25
CA VAL A 112 20.83 35.76 22.67
C VAL A 112 19.78 36.53 21.86
N LEU A 113 18.69 36.92 22.54
CA LEU A 113 17.73 37.90 22.05
C LEU A 113 18.38 39.29 22.16
N THR A 114 19.09 39.68 21.11
CA THR A 114 19.53 41.06 20.81
C THR A 114 19.42 41.14 19.27
N ASP A 115 18.56 41.94 18.62
CA ASP A 115 18.05 43.26 18.94
C ASP A 115 16.68 43.47 18.25
N LEU A 116 15.78 44.17 18.95
CA LEU A 116 14.54 44.78 18.43
C LEU A 116 14.85 46.18 17.90
#